data_AF-A0A8C7YWU1-F1
#
_entry.id   AF-A0A8C7YWU1-F1
#
_cell.length_a   1.000
_cell.length_b   1.000
_cell.length_c   1.000
_cell.angle_alpha   90.00
_cell.angle_beta   90.00
_cell.angle_gamma   90.00
#
_symmetry.space_group_name_H-M   'P 1'
#
loop_
_entity.id
_entity.type
_entity.pdbx_description
1 polymer ?
#
loop_
_entity_poly.entity_id
_entity_poly.type
_entity_poly.pdbx_seq_one_letter_code
_entity_poly.pdbx_strand_id
1 'polypeptide(L)'
;MEDGTDLSPSIAQIVQRLRGSHLHSQLERQAKDCLHRPEIKLESLKEDVRAFLKASGWEKRLQNAVYRELQLPQCHPTTPAEHLKEPLAYMRRAQASWEKRVLKSLNSMSTELGVPLARMRPAGEQKDLANKWNEMGTDEPDLSRFRPVYAPKDFLEVLISLRNPNHDSSEDMTVKSHWGLIQVPLNVRDIPQLRQAYSELNLNNGQLGIDDHACVALHTCMCLHASVVVEQDSAAAQQYSRRGCPTGLRSDLWALTLNSTNQPQDVMHYEQLKAGVIQHDLLVDYLIYKDVKLTASNDDYYFVFEDFLYQQSFTTKPPLLPPMFYQISARPFSKIWPAERFRLNDTGCTIAFIFICCLTLSPNKEMAWCY
;
A
#
# COMPACT_ATOMS: atom_id res chain seq x y z
N MET A 1 -24.35 -30.07 15.28
CA MET A 1 -23.50 -30.55 14.17
C MET A 1 -24.08 -29.99 12.88
N GLU A 2 -23.78 -28.74 12.57
CA GLU A 2 -24.11 -28.04 11.33
C GLU A 2 -22.88 -27.18 11.03
N ASP A 3 -21.87 -27.74 10.38
CA ASP A 3 -20.59 -27.04 10.14
C ASP A 3 -19.97 -27.40 8.78
N GLY A 4 -20.71 -28.13 7.93
CA GLY A 4 -20.19 -28.69 6.67
C GLY A 4 -20.60 -27.95 5.40
N THR A 5 -21.65 -27.12 5.45
CA THR A 5 -22.29 -26.57 4.24
C THR A 5 -21.75 -25.19 3.86
N ASP A 6 -21.27 -24.39 4.82
CA ASP A 6 -20.79 -23.01 4.59
C ASP A 6 -19.35 -22.94 4.04
N LEU A 7 -18.57 -24.02 4.19
CA LEU A 7 -17.21 -24.11 3.65
C LEU A 7 -17.21 -24.23 2.12
N SER A 8 -18.18 -24.93 1.54
CA SER A 8 -18.32 -25.11 0.08
C SER A 8 -18.50 -23.80 -0.70
N PRO A 9 -19.45 -22.89 -0.37
CA PRO A 9 -19.63 -21.64 -1.07
C PRO A 9 -18.46 -20.67 -0.85
N SER A 10 -17.87 -20.66 0.34
CA SER A 10 -16.71 -19.83 0.67
C SER A 10 -15.48 -20.23 -0.13
N ILE A 11 -15.21 -21.54 -0.25
CA ILE A 11 -14.13 -22.08 -1.10
C ILE A 11 -14.40 -21.76 -2.57
N ALA A 12 -15.64 -21.90 -3.05
CA ALA A 12 -15.99 -21.59 -4.43
C ALA A 12 -15.73 -20.10 -4.78
N GLN A 13 -16.06 -19.19 -3.86
CA GLN A 13 -15.76 -17.76 -4.04
C GLN A 13 -14.25 -17.47 -4.08
N ILE A 14 -13.48 -18.06 -3.16
CA ILE A 14 -12.01 -17.90 -3.13
C ILE A 14 -11.41 -18.40 -4.44
N VAL A 15 -11.83 -19.59 -4.90
CA VAL A 15 -11.38 -20.16 -6.17
C VAL A 15 -11.73 -19.24 -7.34
N GLN A 16 -12.94 -18.67 -7.37
CA GLN A 16 -13.35 -17.74 -8.43
C GLN A 16 -12.48 -16.48 -8.46
N ARG A 17 -12.17 -15.88 -7.30
CA ARG A 17 -11.29 -14.71 -7.21
C ARG A 17 -9.87 -15.03 -7.66
N LEU A 18 -9.35 -16.18 -7.22
CA LEU A 18 -8.01 -16.62 -7.60
C LEU A 18 -7.92 -16.94 -9.09
N ARG A 19 -8.95 -17.53 -9.72
CA ARG A 19 -8.96 -17.83 -11.17
C ARG A 19 -8.80 -16.59 -12.06
N GLY A 20 -9.30 -15.43 -11.62
CA GLY A 20 -9.11 -14.16 -12.34
C GLY A 20 -7.78 -13.45 -12.05
N SER A 21 -6.94 -14.00 -11.18
CA SER A 21 -5.72 -13.34 -10.73
C SER A 21 -4.51 -13.67 -11.60
N HIS A 22 -3.51 -12.79 -11.54
CA HIS A 22 -2.20 -13.01 -12.17
C HIS A 22 -1.54 -14.32 -11.68
N LEU A 23 -1.76 -14.69 -10.41
CA LEU A 23 -1.25 -15.93 -9.82
C LEU A 23 -1.77 -17.17 -10.57
N HIS A 24 -3.03 -17.18 -10.98
CA HIS A 24 -3.60 -18.29 -11.75
C HIS A 24 -2.97 -18.40 -13.13
N SER A 25 -2.73 -17.27 -13.81
CA SER A 25 -2.04 -17.26 -15.11
C SER A 25 -0.60 -17.77 -15.00
N GLN A 26 0.11 -17.41 -13.93
CA GLN A 26 1.46 -17.92 -13.67
C GLN A 26 1.45 -19.42 -13.37
N LEU A 27 0.49 -19.89 -12.56
CA LEU A 27 0.31 -21.33 -12.27
C LEU A 27 0.05 -22.12 -13.55
N GLU A 28 -0.82 -21.61 -14.42
CA GLU A 28 -1.13 -22.24 -15.70
C GLU A 28 0.10 -22.30 -16.62
N ARG A 29 0.89 -21.21 -16.69
CA ARG A 29 2.14 -21.19 -17.45
C ARG A 29 3.12 -22.23 -16.92
N GLN A 30 3.33 -22.29 -15.59
CA GLN A 30 4.23 -23.26 -15.00
C GLN A 30 3.75 -24.70 -15.24
N ALA A 31 2.45 -24.95 -15.17
CA ALA A 31 1.85 -26.24 -15.48
C ALA A 31 2.02 -26.62 -16.96
N LYS A 32 2.02 -25.66 -17.89
CA LYS A 32 2.33 -25.91 -19.31
C LYS A 32 3.81 -26.18 -19.54
N ASP A 33 4.70 -25.44 -18.88
CA ASP A 33 6.14 -25.66 -18.98
C ASP A 33 6.53 -27.05 -18.45
N CYS A 34 5.84 -27.49 -17.40
CA CYS A 34 5.92 -28.83 -16.82
C CYS A 34 5.73 -29.92 -17.90
N LEU A 35 4.75 -29.79 -18.79
CA LEU A 35 4.42 -30.78 -19.83
C LEU A 35 5.55 -31.08 -20.81
N HIS A 36 6.54 -30.18 -20.93
CA HIS A 36 7.68 -30.36 -21.83
C HIS A 36 8.80 -31.21 -21.21
N ARG A 37 8.63 -31.63 -19.94
CA ARG A 37 9.64 -32.38 -19.20
C ARG A 37 9.52 -33.89 -19.43
N PRO A 38 10.64 -34.61 -19.64
CA PRO A 38 10.63 -36.04 -19.97
C PRO A 38 10.16 -36.93 -18.81
N GLU A 39 10.14 -36.42 -17.58
CA GLU A 39 9.70 -37.17 -16.39
C GLU A 39 8.17 -37.32 -16.29
N ILE A 40 7.40 -36.57 -17.09
CA ILE A 40 5.93 -36.57 -17.01
C ILE A 40 5.35 -37.58 -18.00
N LYS A 41 4.57 -38.51 -17.46
CA LYS A 41 3.91 -39.52 -18.27
C LYS A 41 2.45 -39.16 -18.48
N LEU A 42 1.92 -39.48 -19.66
CA LEU A 42 0.50 -39.25 -19.96
C LEU A 42 -0.42 -40.03 -19.02
N GLU A 43 0.01 -41.21 -18.59
CA GLU A 43 -0.72 -42.12 -17.70
C GLU A 43 -0.86 -41.60 -16.26
N SER A 44 0.12 -40.83 -15.79
CA SER A 44 0.17 -40.22 -14.44
C SER A 44 0.15 -38.70 -14.48
N LEU A 45 -0.34 -38.11 -15.58
CA LEU A 45 -0.18 -36.68 -15.89
C LEU A 45 -0.61 -35.75 -14.75
N LYS A 46 -1.77 -36.03 -14.15
CA LYS A 46 -2.34 -35.19 -13.08
C LYS A 46 -1.49 -35.23 -11.82
N GLU A 47 -1.02 -36.42 -11.45
CA GLU A 47 -0.21 -36.70 -10.27
C GLU A 47 1.21 -36.15 -10.45
N ASP A 48 1.79 -36.32 -11.64
CA ASP A 48 3.11 -35.82 -12.01
C ASP A 48 3.14 -34.28 -12.02
N VAL A 49 2.13 -33.65 -12.64
CA VAL A 49 1.99 -32.18 -12.64
C VAL A 49 1.78 -31.68 -11.21
N ARG A 50 0.96 -32.36 -10.39
CA ARG A 50 0.77 -31.98 -8.97
C ARG A 50 2.07 -32.11 -8.19
N ALA A 51 2.80 -33.20 -8.34
CA ALA A 51 4.08 -33.43 -7.65
C ALA A 51 5.12 -32.39 -8.06
N PHE A 52 5.18 -32.06 -9.35
CA PHE A 52 6.04 -31.01 -9.86
C PHE A 52 5.68 -29.63 -9.29
N LEU A 53 4.41 -29.26 -9.28
CA LEU A 53 3.95 -27.98 -8.71
C LEU A 53 4.28 -27.91 -7.21
N LYS A 54 4.13 -29.01 -6.46
CA LYS A 54 4.56 -29.08 -5.06
C LYS A 54 6.07 -28.86 -4.90
N ALA A 55 6.88 -29.59 -5.67
CA ALA A 55 8.34 -29.49 -5.64
C ALA A 55 8.86 -28.10 -6.06
N SER A 56 8.14 -27.40 -6.93
CA SER A 56 8.45 -26.03 -7.36
C SER A 56 7.90 -24.94 -6.43
N GLY A 57 7.38 -25.31 -5.25
CA GLY A 57 6.94 -24.37 -4.22
C GLY A 57 5.56 -23.75 -4.45
N TRP A 58 4.80 -24.18 -5.47
CA TRP A 58 3.47 -23.64 -5.76
C TRP A 58 2.44 -23.95 -4.68
N GLU A 59 2.63 -25.03 -3.94
CA GLU A 59 1.76 -25.36 -2.80
C GLU A 59 1.75 -24.22 -1.77
N LYS A 60 2.92 -23.73 -1.38
CA LYS A 60 3.06 -22.64 -0.42
C LYS A 60 2.52 -21.31 -0.96
N ARG A 61 2.81 -20.99 -2.23
CA ARG A 61 2.30 -19.77 -2.89
C ARG A 61 0.77 -19.74 -2.93
N LEU A 62 0.14 -20.88 -3.23
CA LEU A 62 -1.32 -21.00 -3.22
C LEU A 62 -1.88 -20.92 -1.80
N GLN A 63 -1.25 -21.55 -0.81
CA GLN A 63 -1.63 -21.45 0.60
C GLN A 63 -1.62 -19.99 1.08
N ASN A 64 -0.57 -19.24 0.79
CA ASN A 64 -0.47 -17.82 1.14
C ASN A 64 -1.54 -16.97 0.45
N ALA A 65 -1.84 -17.25 -0.82
CA ALA A 65 -2.89 -16.55 -1.56
C ALA A 65 -4.29 -16.84 -0.99
N VAL A 66 -4.57 -18.10 -0.65
CA VAL A 66 -5.82 -18.49 0.01
C VAL A 66 -5.91 -17.84 1.39
N TYR A 67 -4.84 -17.86 2.17
CA TYR A 67 -4.80 -17.22 3.49
C TYR A 67 -5.15 -15.73 3.42
N ARG A 68 -4.60 -14.99 2.44
CA ARG A 68 -4.95 -13.59 2.20
C ARG A 68 -6.44 -13.40 1.92
N GLU A 69 -7.03 -14.23 1.05
CA GLU A 69 -8.46 -14.15 0.75
C GLU A 69 -9.34 -14.47 1.97
N LEU A 70 -8.87 -15.33 2.87
CA LEU A 70 -9.55 -15.61 4.14
C LEU A 70 -9.49 -14.43 5.13
N GLN A 71 -8.47 -13.57 5.04
CA GLN A 71 -8.37 -12.37 5.87
C GLN A 71 -9.25 -11.21 5.39
N LEU A 72 -9.64 -11.23 4.11
CA LEU A 72 -10.56 -10.23 3.59
C LEU A 72 -11.96 -10.48 4.15
N PRO A 73 -12.72 -9.42 4.50
CA PRO A 73 -14.09 -9.58 4.97
C PRO A 73 -14.90 -10.44 3.99
N GLN A 74 -15.43 -11.56 4.48
CA GLN A 74 -16.28 -12.44 3.70
C GLN A 74 -17.64 -11.76 3.52
N CYS A 75 -17.96 -11.36 2.30
CA CYS A 75 -19.30 -10.87 1.97
C CYS A 75 -20.21 -12.04 1.61
N HIS A 76 -21.44 -12.00 2.10
CA HIS A 76 -22.47 -12.99 1.78
C HIS A 76 -22.68 -13.03 0.23
N PRO A 77 -22.77 -14.23 -0.39
CA PRO A 77 -22.89 -14.40 -1.85
C PRO A 77 -24.08 -13.66 -2.49
N THR A 78 -25.11 -13.34 -1.71
CA THR A 78 -26.39 -12.79 -2.19
C THR A 78 -26.54 -11.28 -1.98
N THR A 79 -25.64 -10.62 -1.25
CA THR A 79 -25.77 -9.18 -1.01
C THR A 79 -25.11 -8.42 -2.17
N PRO A 80 -25.85 -7.58 -2.92
CA PRO A 80 -25.25 -6.78 -3.99
C PRO A 80 -24.11 -5.92 -3.41
N ALA A 81 -22.97 -5.84 -4.10
CA ALA A 81 -21.80 -5.11 -3.62
C ALA A 81 -22.07 -3.64 -3.28
N GLU A 82 -23.13 -3.07 -3.85
CA GLU A 82 -23.63 -1.71 -3.59
C GLU A 82 -24.33 -1.56 -2.22
N HIS A 83 -24.87 -2.65 -1.66
CA HIS A 83 -25.55 -2.67 -0.36
C HIS A 83 -24.64 -3.07 0.82
N LEU A 84 -23.44 -3.56 0.55
CA LEU A 84 -22.45 -3.96 1.56
C LEU A 84 -21.50 -2.82 1.97
N LYS A 85 -21.49 -1.74 1.19
CA LYS A 85 -20.63 -0.59 1.43
C LYS A 85 -21.50 0.60 1.73
N GLU A 86 -21.08 1.36 2.72
CA GLU A 86 -21.61 2.71 2.92
C GLU A 86 -21.65 3.45 1.57
N PRO A 87 -22.76 4.15 1.25
CA PRO A 87 -22.84 4.96 0.04
C PRO A 87 -21.82 6.11 0.08
N LEU A 88 -20.58 5.86 -0.36
CA LEU A 88 -19.48 6.84 -0.38
C LEU A 88 -19.69 7.97 -1.40
N ALA A 89 -20.90 8.17 -1.92
CA ALA A 89 -21.21 9.21 -2.90
C ALA A 89 -20.92 10.61 -2.34
N TYR A 90 -21.21 10.85 -1.05
CA TYR A 90 -20.90 12.12 -0.39
C TYR A 90 -19.38 12.33 -0.28
N MET A 91 -18.61 11.29 0.09
CA MET A 91 -17.14 11.35 0.12
C MET A 91 -16.56 11.61 -1.27
N ARG A 92 -17.05 10.90 -2.31
CA ARG A 92 -16.59 11.10 -3.69
C ARG A 92 -16.88 12.51 -4.20
N ARG A 93 -18.04 13.09 -3.85
CA ARG A 93 -18.38 14.49 -4.20
C ARG A 93 -17.47 15.49 -3.49
N ALA A 94 -17.18 15.26 -2.21
CA ALA A 94 -16.26 16.10 -1.45
C ALA A 94 -14.84 16.01 -2.01
N GLN A 95 -14.37 14.79 -2.31
CA GLN A 95 -13.09 14.54 -2.98
C GLN A 95 -13.00 15.26 -4.32
N ALA A 96 -13.99 15.09 -5.22
CA ALA A 96 -13.98 15.77 -6.52
C ALA A 96 -13.99 17.30 -6.39
N SER A 97 -14.72 17.83 -5.41
CA SER A 97 -14.73 19.27 -5.10
C SER A 97 -13.37 19.77 -4.60
N TRP A 98 -12.72 18.98 -3.75
CA TRP A 98 -11.39 19.26 -3.23
C TRP A 98 -10.32 19.22 -4.33
N GLU A 99 -10.30 18.15 -5.13
CA GLU A 99 -9.40 17.99 -6.28
C GLU A 99 -9.53 19.16 -7.26
N LYS A 100 -10.75 19.63 -7.54
CA LYS A 100 -10.98 20.82 -8.39
C LYS A 100 -10.34 22.08 -7.81
N ARG A 101 -10.38 22.26 -6.47
CA ARG A 101 -9.74 23.40 -5.79
C ARG A 101 -8.22 23.32 -5.88
N VAL A 102 -7.66 22.15 -5.59
CA VAL A 102 -6.21 21.87 -5.71
C VAL A 102 -5.74 22.12 -7.15
N LEU A 103 -6.46 21.61 -8.15
CA LEU A 103 -6.14 21.80 -9.56
C LEU A 103 -6.17 23.28 -9.96
N LYS A 104 -7.13 24.07 -9.47
CA LYS A 104 -7.18 25.51 -9.73
C LYS A 104 -5.95 26.22 -9.17
N SER A 105 -5.51 25.83 -7.97
CA SER A 105 -4.31 26.37 -7.32
C SER A 105 -3.03 25.99 -8.07
N LEU A 106 -2.91 24.73 -8.53
CA LEU A 106 -1.80 24.28 -9.37
C LEU A 106 -1.72 25.07 -10.70
N ASN A 107 -2.85 25.25 -11.40
CA ASN A 107 -2.90 26.05 -12.63
C ASN A 107 -2.51 27.52 -12.39
N SER A 108 -2.99 28.10 -11.29
CA SER A 108 -2.61 29.46 -10.90
C SER A 108 -1.11 29.57 -10.64
N MET A 109 -0.53 28.60 -9.93
CA MET A 109 0.91 28.55 -9.65
C MET A 109 1.73 28.38 -10.93
N SER A 110 1.30 27.50 -11.83
CA SER A 110 1.91 27.29 -13.14
C SER A 110 1.96 28.58 -13.96
N THR A 111 0.86 29.33 -13.99
CA THR A 111 0.78 30.62 -14.71
C THR A 111 1.66 31.69 -14.08
N GLU A 112 1.67 31.79 -12.75
CA GLU A 112 2.45 32.80 -12.02
C GLU A 112 3.96 32.58 -12.09
N LEU A 113 4.40 31.32 -11.97
CA LEU A 113 5.82 30.97 -12.00
C LEU A 113 6.37 30.82 -13.43
N GLY A 114 5.48 30.71 -14.43
CA GLY A 114 5.85 30.39 -15.81
C GLY A 114 6.35 28.96 -15.98
N VAL A 115 6.02 28.06 -15.04
CA VAL A 115 6.44 26.65 -15.03
C VAL A 115 5.27 25.81 -15.53
N PRO A 116 5.44 24.99 -16.60
CA PRO A 116 4.36 24.14 -17.09
C PRO A 116 4.00 23.06 -16.06
N LEU A 117 2.73 22.65 -16.04
CA LEU A 117 2.28 21.55 -15.16
C LEU A 117 2.99 20.22 -15.46
N ALA A 118 3.27 19.99 -16.74
CA ALA A 118 4.07 18.88 -17.23
C ALA A 118 4.81 19.31 -18.50
N ARG A 119 6.08 18.96 -18.62
CA ARG A 119 6.85 19.06 -19.87
C ARG A 119 7.71 17.83 -20.05
N MET A 120 8.07 17.54 -21.30
CA MET A 120 9.18 16.63 -21.55
C MET A 120 10.48 17.30 -21.12
N ARG A 121 11.28 16.56 -20.36
CA ARG A 121 12.59 17.00 -19.90
C ARG A 121 13.60 16.96 -21.07
N PRO A 122 14.41 18.00 -21.30
CA PRO A 122 15.49 17.98 -22.29
C PRO A 122 16.52 16.86 -22.02
N ALA A 123 17.20 16.37 -23.06
CA ALA A 123 18.12 15.24 -22.94
C ALA A 123 19.26 15.45 -21.93
N GLY A 124 19.74 16.69 -21.78
CA GLY A 124 20.75 17.04 -20.76
C GLY A 124 20.22 16.83 -19.34
N GLU A 125 19.08 17.45 -19.02
CA GLU A 125 18.43 17.29 -17.72
C GLU A 125 18.03 15.82 -17.43
N GLN A 126 17.61 15.05 -18.45
CA GLN A 126 17.34 13.62 -18.28
C GLN A 126 18.59 12.84 -17.87
N LYS A 127 19.74 13.13 -18.51
CA LYS A 127 21.02 12.49 -18.19
C LYS A 127 21.48 12.85 -16.78
N ASP A 128 21.33 14.10 -16.38
CA ASP A 128 21.73 14.57 -15.06
C ASP A 128 20.90 13.90 -13.96
N LEU A 129 19.56 13.86 -14.13
CA LEU A 129 18.67 13.19 -13.17
C LEU A 129 18.89 11.67 -13.12
N ALA A 130 19.18 11.03 -14.26
CA ALA A 130 19.50 9.61 -14.30
C ALA A 130 20.80 9.29 -13.52
N ASN A 131 21.82 10.15 -13.63
CA ASN A 131 23.09 9.99 -12.91
C ASN A 131 22.91 10.21 -11.40
N LYS A 132 22.05 11.16 -11.01
CA LYS A 132 21.81 11.53 -9.62
C LYS A 132 20.65 10.80 -8.96
N TRP A 133 20.06 9.80 -9.62
CA TRP A 133 18.85 9.13 -9.13
C TRP A 133 18.97 8.61 -7.68
N ASN A 134 20.16 8.15 -7.28
CA ASN A 134 20.43 7.63 -5.94
C ASN A 134 20.92 8.69 -4.94
N GLU A 135 21.08 9.95 -5.37
CA GLU A 135 21.65 11.06 -4.59
C GLU A 135 20.79 12.34 -4.73
N MET A 136 19.49 12.18 -5.00
CA MET A 136 18.54 13.28 -5.23
C MET A 136 18.38 14.23 -4.02
N GLY A 137 18.69 13.78 -2.80
CA GLY A 137 18.66 14.59 -1.59
C GLY A 137 19.81 15.60 -1.49
N THR A 138 20.87 15.40 -2.28
CA THR A 138 21.98 16.37 -2.42
C THR A 138 21.63 17.54 -3.35
N ASP A 139 20.61 17.38 -4.19
CA ASP A 139 20.12 18.46 -5.04
C ASP A 139 19.25 19.41 -4.20
N GLU A 140 19.68 20.66 -4.09
CA GLU A 140 18.92 21.74 -3.43
C GLU A 140 18.32 22.69 -4.47
N PRO A 141 17.16 22.36 -5.07
CA PRO A 141 16.47 23.30 -5.93
C PRO A 141 15.99 24.51 -5.12
N ASP A 142 15.94 25.69 -5.74
CA ASP A 142 15.30 26.86 -5.12
C ASP A 142 13.76 26.67 -5.11
N LEU A 143 13.24 26.35 -3.93
CA LEU A 143 11.81 26.10 -3.68
C LEU A 143 11.10 27.30 -3.04
N SER A 144 11.76 28.45 -2.93
CA SER A 144 11.23 29.65 -2.25
C SER A 144 9.94 30.15 -2.90
N ARG A 145 9.88 30.08 -4.24
CA ARG A 145 8.75 30.55 -5.06
C ARG A 145 7.54 29.60 -5.06
N PHE A 146 7.72 28.34 -4.66
CA PHE A 146 6.64 27.35 -4.65
C PHE A 146 5.84 27.44 -3.34
N ARG A 147 4.66 28.04 -3.39
CA ARG A 147 3.75 28.10 -2.23
C ARG A 147 2.97 26.78 -2.06
N PRO A 148 2.49 26.46 -0.84
CA PRO A 148 1.54 25.38 -0.65
C PRO A 148 0.30 25.53 -1.54
N VAL A 149 -0.23 24.40 -2.02
CA VAL A 149 -1.39 24.39 -2.93
C VAL A 149 -2.70 24.69 -2.19
N TYR A 150 -2.75 24.44 -0.90
CA TYR A 150 -3.87 24.73 0.00
C TYR A 150 -3.37 25.08 1.40
N ALA A 151 -4.19 25.78 2.18
CA ALA A 151 -3.93 25.98 3.60
C ALA A 151 -4.51 24.79 4.41
N PRO A 152 -3.86 24.35 5.51
CA PRO A 152 -4.38 23.28 6.36
C PRO A 152 -5.81 23.53 6.87
N LYS A 153 -6.15 24.78 7.14
CA LYS A 153 -7.50 25.20 7.57
C LYS A 153 -8.55 24.88 6.51
N ASP A 154 -8.26 25.11 5.23
CA ASP A 154 -9.21 24.87 4.14
C ASP A 154 -9.54 23.38 4.02
N PHE A 155 -8.55 22.52 4.23
CA PHE A 155 -8.75 21.07 4.20
C PHE A 155 -9.56 20.61 5.43
N LEU A 156 -9.24 21.14 6.62
CA LEU A 156 -10.00 20.87 7.83
C LEU A 156 -11.47 21.27 7.69
N GLU A 157 -11.77 22.42 7.08
CA GLU A 157 -13.16 22.84 6.81
C GLU A 157 -13.90 21.84 5.91
N VAL A 158 -13.22 21.28 4.90
CA VAL A 158 -13.80 20.21 4.07
C VAL A 158 -14.10 18.97 4.91
N LEU A 159 -13.18 18.55 5.77
CA LEU A 159 -13.38 17.39 6.65
C LEU A 159 -14.53 17.58 7.64
N ILE A 160 -14.65 18.78 8.23
CA ILE A 160 -15.75 19.12 9.15
C ILE A 160 -17.10 19.13 8.39
N SER A 161 -17.10 19.52 7.12
CA SER A 161 -18.31 19.56 6.30
C SER A 161 -18.81 18.18 5.83
N LEU A 162 -18.00 17.12 5.96
CA LEU A 162 -18.38 15.77 5.58
C LEU A 162 -19.49 15.26 6.50
N ARG A 163 -20.69 15.10 5.96
CA ARG A 163 -21.84 14.51 6.64
C ARG A 163 -22.11 13.12 6.11
N ASN A 164 -22.23 12.17 7.03
CA ASN A 164 -22.59 10.81 6.73
C ASN A 164 -24.14 10.72 6.66
N PRO A 165 -24.74 10.42 5.49
CA PRO A 165 -26.20 10.34 5.35
C PRO A 165 -26.86 9.29 6.25
N ASN A 166 -26.11 8.26 6.69
CA ASN A 166 -26.61 7.22 7.58
C ASN A 166 -26.70 7.70 9.04
N HIS A 167 -26.07 8.81 9.38
CA HIS A 167 -26.02 9.38 10.73
C HIS A 167 -26.73 10.73 10.86
N ASP A 168 -27.32 11.26 9.78
CA ASP A 168 -28.10 12.51 9.78
C ASP A 168 -29.52 12.36 10.40
N SER A 169 -29.79 11.27 11.12
CA SER A 169 -31.13 10.90 11.60
C SER A 169 -31.40 11.14 13.09
N SER A 170 -30.79 12.16 13.71
CA SER A 170 -31.27 12.62 15.03
C SER A 170 -31.29 14.15 15.12
N GLU A 171 -32.49 14.71 14.97
CA GLU A 171 -32.81 16.07 15.46
C GLU A 171 -32.67 16.20 16.99
N ASP A 172 -32.50 15.08 17.70
CA ASP A 172 -32.18 15.05 19.12
C ASP A 172 -30.70 15.34 19.35
N MET A 173 -30.37 16.64 19.28
CA MET A 173 -29.10 17.24 19.71
C MET A 173 -28.94 17.17 21.24
N THR A 174 -29.28 16.04 21.86
CA THR A 174 -29.22 15.82 23.30
C THR A 174 -28.24 14.70 23.63
N VAL A 175 -27.17 15.09 24.31
CA VAL A 175 -26.23 14.26 25.11
C VAL A 175 -25.15 13.47 24.36
N LYS A 176 -25.28 13.13 23.08
CA LYS A 176 -24.15 12.58 22.30
C LYS A 176 -23.29 13.68 21.70
N SER A 177 -22.77 14.60 22.52
CA SER A 177 -21.81 15.61 22.04
C SER A 177 -20.45 14.92 21.88
N HIS A 178 -20.18 14.46 20.66
CA HIS A 178 -18.95 13.82 20.24
C HIS A 178 -17.82 14.85 20.35
N TRP A 179 -16.79 14.56 21.17
CA TRP A 179 -15.73 15.47 21.61
C TRP A 179 -14.74 15.94 20.51
N GLY A 180 -15.13 15.92 19.22
CA GLY A 180 -14.25 16.21 18.09
C GLY A 180 -14.92 16.97 16.95
N LEU A 181 -14.10 17.75 16.23
CA LEU A 181 -14.51 18.55 15.05
C LEU A 181 -14.95 17.67 13.86
N ILE A 182 -14.41 16.45 13.77
CA ILE A 182 -14.74 15.47 12.72
C ILE A 182 -15.42 14.29 13.40
N GLN A 183 -16.66 14.00 13.01
CA GLN A 183 -17.44 12.90 13.56
C GLN A 183 -17.37 11.70 12.61
N VAL A 184 -16.41 10.80 12.86
CA VAL A 184 -16.33 9.51 12.16
C VAL A 184 -16.88 8.43 13.10
N PRO A 185 -18.11 7.94 12.92
CA PRO A 185 -18.66 6.86 13.72
C PRO A 185 -17.94 5.56 13.34
N LEU A 186 -16.91 5.21 14.10
CA LEU A 186 -16.23 3.93 13.98
C LEU A 186 -16.83 2.97 15.00
N ASN A 187 -17.19 1.76 14.57
CA ASN A 187 -17.50 0.70 15.51
C ASN A 187 -16.20 0.24 16.16
N VAL A 188 -15.96 0.66 17.41
CA VAL A 188 -14.74 0.33 18.15
C VAL A 188 -15.06 -0.74 19.20
N ARG A 189 -14.19 -1.73 19.32
CA ARG A 189 -14.27 -2.77 20.35
C ARG A 189 -14.13 -2.14 21.73
N ASP A 190 -14.88 -2.63 22.71
CA ASP A 190 -14.68 -2.22 24.11
C ASP A 190 -13.36 -2.77 24.67
N ILE A 191 -12.94 -2.27 25.84
CA ILE A 191 -11.68 -2.70 26.47
C ILE A 191 -11.61 -4.22 26.69
N PRO A 192 -12.66 -4.90 27.20
CA PRO A 192 -12.68 -6.37 27.28
C PRO A 192 -12.45 -7.06 25.93
N GLN A 193 -13.14 -6.63 24.88
CA GLN A 193 -13.01 -7.16 23.53
C GLN A 193 -11.62 -6.89 22.94
N LEU A 194 -11.03 -5.73 23.21
CA LEU A 194 -9.64 -5.43 22.81
C LEU A 194 -8.65 -6.35 23.53
N ARG A 195 -8.80 -6.56 24.84
CA ARG A 195 -7.93 -7.49 25.60
C ARG A 195 -8.01 -8.92 25.07
N GLN A 196 -9.21 -9.36 24.68
CA GLN A 196 -9.38 -10.68 24.07
C GLN A 196 -8.75 -10.74 22.68
N ALA A 197 -8.94 -9.71 21.86
CA ALA A 197 -8.41 -9.64 20.51
C ALA A 197 -6.89 -9.53 20.44
N TYR A 198 -6.27 -8.86 21.43
CA TYR A 198 -4.84 -8.59 21.51
C TYR A 198 -4.21 -9.23 22.74
N SER A 199 -4.65 -10.45 23.10
CA SER A 199 -4.13 -11.18 24.25
C SER A 199 -2.62 -11.45 24.18
N GLU A 200 -2.05 -11.40 22.99
CA GLU A 200 -0.62 -11.56 22.73
C GLU A 200 0.22 -10.38 23.22
N LEU A 201 -0.38 -9.18 23.31
CA LEU A 201 0.26 -7.96 23.85
C LEU A 201 0.15 -7.86 25.38
N ASN A 202 -0.31 -8.92 26.05
CA ASN A 202 -0.36 -8.95 27.50
C ASN A 202 1.05 -8.81 28.09
N LEU A 203 1.18 -8.06 29.20
CA LEU A 203 2.43 -7.84 29.93
C LEU A 203 3.13 -9.13 30.39
N ASN A 204 2.39 -10.24 30.49
CA ASN A 204 2.96 -11.55 30.81
C ASN A 204 3.68 -12.22 29.62
N ASN A 205 3.58 -11.65 28.42
CA ASN A 205 4.25 -12.13 27.22
C ASN A 205 5.40 -11.19 26.87
N GLY A 206 6.62 -11.72 26.72
CA GLY A 206 7.76 -10.93 26.25
C GLY A 206 7.55 -10.40 24.83
N GLN A 207 7.92 -9.14 24.62
CA GLN A 207 7.83 -8.43 23.35
C GLN A 207 9.23 -8.20 22.77
N LEU A 208 9.40 -8.61 21.51
CA LEU A 208 10.65 -8.49 20.80
C LEU A 208 10.86 -7.05 20.30
N GLY A 209 12.03 -6.47 20.58
CA GLY A 209 12.32 -5.05 20.37
C GLY A 209 12.07 -4.15 21.59
N ILE A 210 11.49 -4.70 22.67
CA ILE A 210 11.26 -4.00 23.95
C ILE A 210 11.97 -4.74 25.08
N ASP A 211 11.75 -6.06 25.21
CA ASP A 211 12.29 -6.88 26.29
C ASP A 211 13.62 -7.56 25.92
N ASP A 212 14.34 -7.02 24.93
CA ASP A 212 15.53 -7.65 24.33
C ASP A 212 16.67 -7.88 25.33
N HIS A 213 16.75 -7.05 26.37
CA HIS A 213 17.76 -7.15 27.42
C HIS A 213 17.45 -8.21 28.48
N ALA A 214 16.20 -8.68 28.59
CA ALA A 214 15.74 -9.56 29.66
C ALA A 214 15.54 -11.02 29.23
N CYS A 215 15.63 -11.35 27.94
CA CYS A 215 15.10 -12.62 27.44
C CYS A 215 16.15 -13.56 26.81
N VAL A 216 16.49 -14.65 27.51
CA VAL A 216 17.25 -15.81 26.97
C VAL A 216 16.50 -16.49 25.80
N ALA A 217 15.18 -16.29 25.69
CA ALA A 217 14.36 -16.82 24.59
C ALA A 217 14.55 -16.10 23.25
N LEU A 218 15.32 -15.00 23.21
CA LEU A 218 15.57 -14.22 21.99
C LEU A 218 16.24 -15.05 20.89
N HIS A 219 17.23 -15.88 21.22
CA HIS A 219 17.93 -16.73 20.25
C HIS A 219 17.00 -17.77 19.61
N THR A 220 16.22 -18.49 20.43
CA THR A 220 15.23 -19.47 19.95
C THR A 220 14.18 -18.79 19.07
N CYS A 221 13.73 -17.61 19.46
CA CYS A 221 12.79 -16.79 18.71
C CYS A 221 13.37 -16.36 17.36
N MET A 222 14.64 -15.93 17.30
CA MET A 222 15.31 -15.55 16.06
C MET A 222 15.47 -16.74 15.09
N CYS A 223 15.84 -17.93 15.58
CA CYS A 223 15.91 -19.13 14.75
C CYS A 223 14.53 -19.51 14.16
N LEU A 224 13.47 -19.35 14.94
CA LEU A 224 12.09 -19.55 14.47
C LEU A 224 11.73 -18.56 13.36
N HIS A 225 11.99 -17.26 13.56
CA HIS A 225 11.75 -16.23 12.54
C HIS A 225 12.53 -16.50 11.25
N ALA A 226 13.79 -16.91 11.34
CA ALA A 226 14.59 -17.29 10.18
C ALA A 226 13.98 -18.49 9.44
N SER A 227 13.49 -19.51 10.16
CA SER A 227 12.81 -20.64 9.51
C SER A 227 11.54 -20.23 8.77
N VAL A 228 10.76 -19.31 9.32
CA VAL A 228 9.52 -18.82 8.69
C VAL A 228 9.80 -18.09 7.38
N VAL A 229 10.90 -17.32 7.34
CA VAL A 229 11.38 -16.66 6.13
C VAL A 229 11.83 -17.69 5.09
N VAL A 230 12.55 -18.73 5.50
CA VAL A 230 12.98 -19.83 4.63
C VAL A 230 11.78 -20.60 4.06
N GLU A 231 10.79 -20.91 4.90
CA GLU A 231 9.57 -21.64 4.52
C GLU A 231 8.56 -20.79 3.74
N GLN A 232 8.81 -19.47 3.60
CA GLN A 232 7.95 -18.53 2.87
C GLN A 232 6.48 -18.59 3.32
N ASP A 233 6.24 -18.69 4.63
CA ASP A 233 4.90 -18.87 5.19
C ASP A 233 4.31 -17.53 5.67
N SER A 234 3.34 -16.99 4.93
CA SER A 234 2.71 -15.70 5.24
C SER A 234 1.90 -15.74 6.53
N ALA A 235 1.23 -16.87 6.82
CA ALA A 235 0.39 -16.99 8.01
C ALA A 235 1.24 -17.04 9.27
N ALA A 236 2.31 -17.86 9.23
CA ALA A 236 3.29 -17.90 10.30
C ALA A 236 3.96 -16.53 10.49
N ALA A 237 4.43 -15.89 9.41
CA ALA A 237 5.06 -14.56 9.48
C ALA A 237 4.18 -13.54 10.21
N GLN A 238 2.88 -13.51 9.91
CA GLN A 238 1.95 -12.61 10.59
C GLN A 238 1.75 -12.97 12.06
N GLN A 239 1.60 -14.25 12.42
CA GLN A 239 1.45 -14.67 13.82
C GLN A 239 2.69 -14.29 14.63
N TYR A 240 3.89 -14.55 14.10
CA TYR A 240 5.13 -14.21 14.79
C TYR A 240 5.32 -12.70 14.94
N SER A 241 4.93 -11.93 13.92
CA SER A 241 5.05 -10.46 13.93
C SER A 241 4.19 -9.77 14.99
N ARG A 242 3.16 -10.45 15.55
CA ARG A 242 2.29 -9.88 16.59
C ARG A 242 2.99 -9.58 17.92
N ARG A 243 4.12 -10.24 18.19
CA ARG A 243 4.94 -10.01 19.39
C ARG A 243 6.20 -9.18 19.11
N GLY A 244 6.26 -8.54 17.94
CA GLY A 244 7.44 -7.81 17.46
C GLY A 244 8.21 -8.59 16.38
N CYS A 245 9.04 -7.85 15.63
CA CYS A 245 9.84 -8.37 14.53
C CYS A 245 11.32 -8.03 14.75
N PRO A 246 12.25 -8.99 14.59
CA PRO A 246 13.67 -8.69 14.65
C PRO A 246 14.03 -7.67 13.57
N THR A 247 14.79 -6.63 13.91
CA THR A 247 15.11 -5.54 12.98
C THR A 247 15.73 -6.06 11.68
N GLY A 248 16.65 -7.04 11.75
CA GLY A 248 17.30 -7.64 10.59
C GLY A 248 16.42 -8.53 9.70
N LEU A 249 15.22 -8.92 10.16
CA LEU A 249 14.27 -9.77 9.40
C LEU A 249 12.95 -9.05 9.06
N ARG A 250 12.81 -7.78 9.48
CA ARG A 250 11.56 -7.02 9.36
C ARG A 250 11.11 -6.89 7.91
N SER A 251 12.03 -6.59 6.99
CA SER A 251 11.73 -6.48 5.56
C SER A 251 11.11 -7.75 5.00
N ASP A 252 11.70 -8.91 5.31
CA ASP A 252 11.29 -10.19 4.75
C ASP A 252 9.97 -10.66 5.36
N LEU A 253 9.81 -10.51 6.67
CA LEU A 253 8.57 -10.86 7.37
C LEU A 253 7.39 -9.99 6.91
N TRP A 254 7.62 -8.69 6.67
CA TRP A 254 6.59 -7.80 6.15
C TRP A 254 6.28 -8.08 4.69
N ALA A 255 7.29 -8.35 3.87
CA ALA A 255 7.08 -8.79 2.50
C ALA A 255 6.21 -10.05 2.46
N LEU A 256 6.48 -11.04 3.32
CA LEU A 256 5.67 -12.25 3.46
C LEU A 256 4.25 -11.97 3.95
N THR A 257 4.11 -11.12 4.97
CA THR A 257 2.80 -10.78 5.56
C THR A 257 1.91 -10.04 4.56
N LEU A 258 2.49 -9.11 3.81
CA LEU A 258 1.81 -8.36 2.75
C LEU A 258 1.69 -9.16 1.45
N ASN A 259 2.32 -10.35 1.40
CA ASN A 259 2.50 -11.16 0.20
C ASN A 259 3.05 -10.33 -0.98
N SER A 260 3.97 -9.43 -0.66
CA SER A 260 4.74 -8.63 -1.61
C SER A 260 5.90 -9.46 -2.10
N THR A 261 6.05 -9.57 -3.42
CA THR A 261 7.14 -10.30 -4.05
C THR A 261 7.81 -9.43 -5.09
N ASN A 262 9.11 -9.55 -5.26
CA ASN A 262 9.85 -8.85 -6.31
C ASN A 262 9.88 -9.71 -7.57
N GLN A 263 8.75 -9.85 -8.26
CA GLN A 263 8.76 -10.57 -9.54
C GLN A 263 9.50 -9.75 -10.60
N PRO A 264 10.07 -10.39 -11.65
CA PRO A 264 10.68 -9.66 -12.75
C PRO A 264 9.75 -8.61 -13.39
N GLN A 265 8.44 -8.87 -13.40
CA GLN A 265 7.44 -7.93 -13.90
C GLN A 265 7.32 -6.68 -13.02
N ASP A 266 7.44 -6.82 -11.70
CA ASP A 266 7.36 -5.71 -10.75
C ASP A 266 8.60 -4.82 -10.90
N VAL A 267 9.78 -5.42 -11.07
CA VAL A 267 11.03 -4.71 -11.35
C VAL A 267 10.92 -3.96 -12.68
N MET A 268 10.42 -4.60 -13.75
CA MET A 268 10.19 -3.94 -15.03
C MET A 268 9.19 -2.78 -14.91
N HIS A 269 8.13 -2.95 -14.13
CA HIS A 269 7.16 -1.89 -13.90
C HIS A 269 7.78 -0.69 -13.17
N TYR A 270 8.58 -0.95 -12.13
CA TYR A 270 9.32 0.10 -11.44
C TYR A 270 10.29 0.84 -12.37
N GLU A 271 11.04 0.12 -13.21
CA GLU A 271 11.93 0.75 -14.19
C GLU A 271 11.18 1.60 -15.22
N GLN A 272 9.96 1.19 -15.62
CA GLN A 272 9.09 2.01 -16.46
C GLN A 272 8.63 3.29 -15.75
N LEU A 273 8.25 3.20 -14.48
CA LEU A 273 7.87 4.36 -13.67
C LEU A 273 9.05 5.31 -13.50
N LYS A 274 10.23 4.79 -13.17
CA LYS A 274 11.48 5.55 -13.08
C LYS A 274 11.82 6.23 -14.41
N ALA A 275 11.72 5.53 -15.54
CA ALA A 275 11.92 6.13 -16.85
C ALA A 275 10.90 7.26 -17.12
N GLY A 276 9.65 7.09 -16.69
CA GLY A 276 8.62 8.12 -16.74
C GLY A 276 9.01 9.38 -15.97
N VAL A 277 9.51 9.22 -14.74
CA VAL A 277 10.02 10.33 -13.91
C VAL A 277 11.22 11.01 -14.57
N ILE A 278 12.16 10.25 -15.13
CA ILE A 278 13.34 10.82 -15.81
C ILE A 278 12.93 11.63 -17.04
N GLN A 279 11.98 11.13 -17.83
CA GLN A 279 11.55 11.76 -19.08
C GLN A 279 10.67 13.00 -18.89
N HIS A 280 9.94 13.09 -17.78
CA HIS A 280 8.93 14.12 -17.57
C HIS A 280 9.25 14.97 -16.35
N ASP A 281 9.08 16.27 -16.53
CA ASP A 281 9.22 17.28 -15.48
C ASP A 281 7.83 17.78 -15.10
N LEU A 282 7.41 17.51 -13.86
CA LEU A 282 6.09 17.85 -13.36
C LEU A 282 6.19 18.92 -12.28
N LEU A 283 5.26 19.88 -12.27
CA LEU A 283 5.23 20.91 -11.23
C LEU A 283 5.08 20.30 -9.82
N VAL A 284 4.37 19.18 -9.70
CA VAL A 284 4.16 18.46 -8.44
C VAL A 284 5.48 17.92 -7.87
N ASP A 285 6.51 17.71 -8.68
CA ASP A 285 7.82 17.22 -8.23
C ASP A 285 8.44 18.24 -7.26
N TYR A 286 8.37 19.53 -7.59
CA TYR A 286 8.84 20.62 -6.73
C TYR A 286 8.07 20.72 -5.40
N LEU A 287 6.78 20.40 -5.42
CA LEU A 287 5.96 20.39 -4.21
C LEU A 287 6.35 19.23 -3.29
N ILE A 288 6.63 18.05 -3.84
CA ILE A 288 7.14 16.91 -3.09
C ILE A 288 8.54 17.18 -2.56
N TYR A 289 9.42 17.78 -3.39
CA TYR A 289 10.73 18.25 -2.92
C TYR A 289 10.58 19.13 -1.67
N LYS A 290 9.66 20.10 -1.72
CA LYS A 290 9.42 20.99 -0.59
C LYS A 290 8.85 20.27 0.63
N ASP A 291 7.93 19.33 0.42
CA ASP A 291 7.27 18.60 1.51
C ASP A 291 8.25 17.67 2.24
N VAL A 292 9.07 16.93 1.49
CA VAL A 292 10.14 16.09 2.05
C VAL A 292 11.17 16.97 2.77
N LYS A 293 11.61 18.09 2.20
CA LYS A 293 12.55 18.99 2.90
C LYS A 293 11.99 19.54 4.22
N LEU A 294 10.71 19.91 4.26
CA LEU A 294 10.09 20.43 5.48
C LEU A 294 9.84 19.34 6.54
N THR A 295 9.57 18.10 6.12
CA THR A 295 9.16 17.02 7.00
C THR A 295 10.34 16.14 7.43
N ALA A 296 11.27 15.86 6.52
CA ALA A 296 12.32 14.87 6.70
C ALA A 296 13.71 15.46 6.98
N SER A 297 14.06 16.58 6.37
CA SER A 297 15.41 17.18 6.53
C SER A 297 15.64 17.88 7.87
N ASN A 298 14.65 17.89 8.76
CA ASN A 298 14.78 18.40 10.12
C ASN A 298 15.23 17.32 11.13
N ASP A 299 15.33 16.04 10.72
CA ASP A 299 15.74 14.95 11.61
C ASP A 299 16.54 13.86 10.88
N ASP A 300 17.86 14.05 10.82
CA ASP A 300 18.82 13.10 10.25
C ASP A 300 18.89 11.77 11.03
N TYR A 301 18.34 11.69 12.24
CA TYR A 301 18.29 10.43 13.01
C TYR A 301 17.11 9.55 12.59
N TYR A 302 16.05 10.16 12.05
CA TYR A 302 14.82 9.48 11.69
C TYR A 302 14.68 9.27 10.18
N PHE A 303 15.20 10.20 9.36
CA PHE A 303 15.15 10.13 7.90
C PHE A 303 16.53 10.05 7.25
N VAL A 304 17.31 9.02 7.62
CA VAL A 304 18.67 8.74 7.12
C VAL A 304 18.72 8.54 5.59
N PHE A 305 17.56 8.33 4.95
CA PHE A 305 17.41 7.89 3.56
C PHE A 305 16.46 8.81 2.77
N GLU A 306 16.72 10.12 2.80
CA GLU A 306 15.92 11.14 2.10
C GLU A 306 15.74 10.81 0.60
N ASP A 307 16.77 10.29 -0.05
CA ASP A 307 16.74 9.87 -1.47
C ASP A 307 15.63 8.88 -1.79
N PHE A 308 15.41 7.92 -0.89
CA PHE A 308 14.37 6.90 -1.09
C PHE A 308 12.96 7.47 -0.97
N LEU A 309 12.77 8.52 -0.15
CA LEU A 309 11.50 9.23 -0.08
C LEU A 309 11.19 9.93 -1.41
N TYR A 310 12.19 10.53 -2.06
CA TYR A 310 12.01 11.11 -3.39
C TYR A 310 11.71 10.04 -4.44
N GLN A 311 12.51 8.97 -4.51
CA GLN A 311 12.33 7.90 -5.49
C GLN A 311 10.92 7.29 -5.40
N GLN A 312 10.49 6.93 -4.19
CA GLN A 312 9.15 6.39 -3.95
C GLN A 312 8.06 7.42 -4.24
N SER A 313 8.18 8.63 -3.68
CA SER A 313 7.16 9.66 -3.88
C SER A 313 7.03 10.08 -5.34
N PHE A 314 8.08 9.92 -6.15
CA PHE A 314 8.03 10.23 -7.58
C PHE A 314 7.45 9.12 -8.43
N THR A 315 7.73 7.86 -8.09
CA THR A 315 7.27 6.68 -8.84
C THR A 315 5.87 6.22 -8.44
N THR A 316 5.41 6.56 -7.22
CA THR A 316 4.09 6.16 -6.70
C THR A 316 3.00 7.21 -6.85
N LYS A 317 3.31 8.36 -7.47
CA LYS A 317 2.33 9.42 -7.72
C LYS A 317 1.14 8.81 -8.45
N PRO A 318 -0.10 8.95 -7.95
CA PRO A 318 -1.24 8.65 -8.78
C PRO A 318 -1.12 9.51 -10.04
N PRO A 319 -1.46 9.00 -11.23
CA PRO A 319 -1.64 9.86 -12.38
C PRO A 319 -2.79 10.81 -12.00
N LEU A 320 -2.49 11.99 -11.47
CA LEU A 320 -3.46 13.05 -11.22
C LEU A 320 -3.92 13.70 -12.53
N LEU A 321 -3.61 13.07 -13.67
CA LEU A 321 -3.60 13.67 -14.98
C LEU A 321 -4.11 12.78 -16.14
N PRO A 322 -4.94 11.71 -16.00
CA PRO A 322 -5.62 11.15 -17.16
C PRO A 322 -6.39 12.24 -17.92
N PRO A 323 -7.20 13.12 -17.28
CA PRO A 323 -7.93 14.15 -18.03
C PRO A 323 -6.99 15.16 -18.71
N MET A 324 -5.81 15.39 -18.14
CA MET A 324 -4.83 16.36 -18.64
C MET A 324 -4.00 15.81 -19.81
N PHE A 325 -3.68 14.51 -19.82
CA PHE A 325 -3.14 13.84 -21.00
C PHE A 325 -4.18 13.74 -22.13
N TYR A 326 -5.47 13.56 -21.80
CA TYR A 326 -6.55 13.53 -22.81
C TYR A 326 -6.83 14.91 -23.43
N GLN A 327 -6.70 16.02 -22.68
CA GLN A 327 -6.93 17.36 -23.23
C GLN A 327 -5.74 17.95 -24.01
N ILE A 328 -4.51 17.51 -23.74
CA ILE A 328 -3.32 17.90 -24.52
C ILE A 328 -3.19 17.06 -25.81
N SER A 329 -3.81 15.87 -25.87
CA SER A 329 -3.69 14.91 -26.99
C SER A 329 -4.78 15.02 -28.07
N ALA A 330 -5.28 16.22 -28.36
CA ALA A 330 -6.06 16.47 -29.57
C ALA A 330 -5.16 16.51 -30.83
N ARG A 331 -4.39 15.42 -31.07
CA ARG A 331 -3.77 14.93 -32.32
C ARG A 331 -3.05 13.60 -32.02
N PRO A 332 -3.05 12.62 -32.93
CA PRO A 332 -3.19 11.20 -32.57
C PRO A 332 -1.86 10.57 -32.15
N PHE A 333 -1.75 10.22 -30.87
CA PHE A 333 -0.89 9.12 -30.42
C PHE A 333 -1.77 8.11 -29.67
N SER A 334 -2.45 7.26 -30.45
CA SER A 334 -2.99 6.02 -29.94
C SER A 334 -1.83 5.08 -29.61
N LYS A 335 -1.84 4.48 -28.41
CA LYS A 335 -1.03 3.36 -27.90
C LYS A 335 0.07 3.67 -26.88
N ILE A 336 -0.23 4.36 -25.78
CA ILE A 336 0.62 4.28 -24.56
C ILE A 336 -0.25 4.38 -23.29
N TRP A 337 -1.20 3.45 -23.09
CA TRP A 337 -1.68 2.92 -21.79
C TRP A 337 -2.91 2.04 -22.03
N PRO A 338 -2.98 0.79 -21.53
CA PRO A 338 -4.24 0.07 -21.48
C PRO A 338 -5.13 0.74 -20.42
N ALA A 339 -6.34 1.13 -20.83
CA ALA A 339 -7.38 1.63 -19.94
C ALA A 339 -7.91 0.47 -19.09
N GLU A 340 -7.21 0.11 -18.01
CA GLU A 340 -7.78 -0.70 -16.94
C GLU A 340 -8.36 0.19 -15.85
N ARG A 341 -9.59 -0.17 -15.46
CA ARG A 341 -10.49 0.56 -14.58
C ARG A 341 -9.94 0.51 -13.15
N PHE A 342 -9.17 1.52 -12.75
CA PHE A 342 -8.61 1.59 -11.39
C PHE A 342 -9.71 1.81 -10.34
N ARG A 343 -9.75 0.90 -9.35
CA ARG A 343 -10.62 0.97 -8.17
C ARG A 343 -10.11 2.07 -7.24
N LEU A 344 -11.04 2.91 -6.82
CA LEU A 344 -10.90 4.10 -5.96
C LEU A 344 -10.61 3.75 -4.47
N ASN A 345 -9.79 2.75 -4.19
CA ASN A 345 -9.64 2.18 -2.84
C ASN A 345 -8.30 2.43 -2.13
N ASP A 346 -7.26 2.97 -2.77
CA ASP A 346 -5.90 2.96 -2.19
C ASP A 346 -5.26 4.36 -1.97
N THR A 347 -6.05 5.43 -1.86
CA THR A 347 -5.52 6.79 -1.64
C THR A 347 -5.13 7.13 -0.20
N GLY A 348 -5.10 6.14 0.71
CA GLY A 348 -4.57 6.30 2.07
C GLY A 348 -3.07 5.99 2.18
N CYS A 349 -2.43 5.51 1.11
CA CYS A 349 -1.11 4.91 1.20
C CYS A 349 0.02 5.90 1.48
N THR A 350 0.02 7.14 0.99
CA THR A 350 1.24 7.98 1.08
C THR A 350 1.63 8.37 2.51
N ILE A 351 0.67 8.72 3.37
CA ILE A 351 0.93 9.05 4.79
C ILE A 351 1.20 7.79 5.61
N ALA A 352 0.47 6.69 5.34
CA ALA A 352 0.73 5.40 5.96
C ALA A 352 2.11 4.85 5.55
N PHE A 353 2.58 5.11 4.33
CA PHE A 353 3.90 4.69 3.84
C PHE A 353 5.02 5.50 4.46
N ILE A 354 4.85 6.81 4.67
CA ILE A 354 5.81 7.60 5.45
C ILE A 354 5.91 6.99 6.85
N PHE A 355 4.78 6.69 7.52
CA PHE A 355 4.76 6.02 8.82
C PHE A 355 5.42 4.62 8.81
N ILE A 356 5.22 3.84 7.73
CA ILE A 356 5.81 2.49 7.56
C ILE A 356 7.32 2.57 7.29
N CYS A 357 7.80 3.50 6.45
CA CYS A 357 9.21 3.77 6.22
C CYS A 357 9.92 4.26 7.50
N CYS A 358 9.21 5.02 8.33
CA CYS A 358 9.71 5.46 9.63
C CYS A 358 9.91 4.31 10.62
N LEU A 359 9.03 3.30 10.60
CA LEU A 359 9.14 2.11 11.45
C LEU A 359 10.22 1.11 10.99
N THR A 360 10.62 1.16 9.71
CA THR A 360 11.63 0.24 9.16
C THR A 360 13.06 0.73 9.31
N LEU A 361 13.29 2.04 9.43
CA LEU A 361 14.62 2.63 9.25
C LEU A 361 15.32 3.11 10.53
N SER A 362 14.67 3.09 11.70
CA SER A 362 15.33 3.44 12.96
C SER A 362 15.94 2.19 13.64
N PRO A 363 17.28 2.07 13.77
CA PRO A 363 17.92 0.89 14.35
C PRO A 363 17.97 0.89 15.88
N ASN A 364 17.64 2.01 16.54
CA ASN A 364 17.78 2.15 17.98
C ASN A 364 16.82 3.22 18.52
N LYS A 365 15.67 2.81 19.06
CA LYS A 365 15.13 3.20 20.39
C LYS A 365 13.62 2.99 20.50
N GLU A 366 13.25 2.66 21.73
CA GLU A 366 11.93 2.35 22.27
C GLU A 366 10.87 3.40 21.90
N MET A 367 9.82 2.98 21.21
CA MET A 367 8.59 3.76 21.11
C MET A 367 7.71 3.49 22.32
N ALA A 368 7.88 4.30 23.36
CA ALA A 368 6.85 4.51 24.37
C ALA A 368 5.77 5.44 23.80
N TRP A 369 4.69 4.86 23.26
CA TRP A 369 3.43 5.59 23.03
C TRP A 369 2.31 4.94 23.85
N CYS A 370 2.30 5.27 25.14
CA CYS A 370 1.06 5.44 25.89
C CYS A 370 0.91 6.94 26.11
N TYR A 371 0.01 7.59 25.36
CA TYR A 371 -1.01 8.56 25.81
C TYR A 371 -1.70 9.20 24.62
#